data_AF-A0A1Z9L0P2-F1
#
_entry.id   AF-A0A1Z9L0P2-F1
#
_cell.length_a   1.000
_cell.length_b   1.000
_cell.length_c   1.000
_cell.angle_alpha   90.00
_cell.angle_beta   90.00
_cell.angle_gamma   90.00
#
_symmetry.space_group_name_H-M   'P 1'
#
loop_
_entity.id
_entity.type
_entity.pdbx_description
1 polymer ?
#
loop_
_entity_poly.entity_id
_entity_poly.type
_entity_poly.pdbx_seq_one_letter_code
_entity_poly.pdbx_strand_id
1 'polypeptide(L)'
;MKWKNKFNYPKSSRSLENGFRQYLFGDEKLPSVTSILQATKSEEDKAALENWKQRVGHKEANKIKTEASSRGTSMHSYIEDFLRGRINESFFESNEQYKNMAKEIIDKGIKGKLEEIYGMETTLRYPQKYGGTADLVGIYQGKEAIIDFKQANKPKKVDYVQDYFLQLGAYTLAHNVVYKTNITSGVILLCTVDNLFQDF
;
A
#
# COMPACT_ATOMS: atom_id res chain seq x y z
N MET A 1 -19.63 4.25 3.86
CA MET A 1 -18.85 3.00 4.08
C MET A 1 -19.21 2.45 5.45
N LYS A 2 -19.32 1.13 5.59
CA LYS A 2 -19.67 0.48 6.86
C LYS A 2 -18.46 -0.24 7.44
N TRP A 3 -18.08 0.09 8.67
CA TRP A 3 -17.09 -0.68 9.42
C TRP A 3 -17.71 -2.01 9.88
N LYS A 4 -17.08 -3.12 9.53
CA LYS A 4 -17.46 -4.47 9.96
C LYS A 4 -16.19 -5.23 10.35
N ASN A 5 -15.86 -5.22 11.63
CA ASN A 5 -14.69 -5.93 12.17
C ASN A 5 -14.92 -7.45 12.14
N LYS A 6 -14.86 -8.04 10.93
CA LYS A 6 -15.15 -9.45 10.65
C LYS A 6 -14.04 -10.38 11.14
N PHE A 7 -12.81 -9.88 11.22
CA PHE A 7 -11.62 -10.64 11.57
C PHE A 7 -10.83 -9.96 12.70
N ASN A 8 -10.09 -10.75 13.47
CA ASN A 8 -9.17 -10.25 14.47
C ASN A 8 -7.76 -10.17 13.87
N TYR A 9 -7.34 -8.96 13.51
CA TYR A 9 -6.01 -8.71 12.97
C TYR A 9 -5.03 -8.38 14.09
N PRO A 10 -3.84 -9.00 14.11
CA PRO A 10 -2.84 -8.71 15.13
C PRO A 10 -2.31 -7.28 14.99
N LYS A 11 -1.89 -6.70 16.11
CA LYS A 11 -1.12 -5.46 16.09
C LYS A 11 0.19 -5.69 15.35
N SER A 12 0.59 -4.70 14.55
CA SER A 12 1.86 -4.74 13.85
C SER A 12 3.03 -4.70 14.85
N SER A 13 3.92 -5.70 14.79
CA SER A 13 5.22 -5.69 15.44
C SER A 13 6.31 -5.97 14.41
N ARG A 14 7.34 -5.11 14.35
CA ARG A 14 8.35 -5.12 13.29
C ARG A 14 9.74 -4.85 13.85
N SER A 15 10.76 -5.48 13.26
CA SER A 15 12.18 -5.18 13.52
C SER A 15 12.92 -4.89 12.21
N LEU A 16 14.08 -4.25 12.33
CA LEU A 16 15.05 -4.11 11.24
C LEU A 16 16.24 -5.01 11.54
N GLU A 17 16.46 -6.03 10.70
CA GLU A 17 17.58 -6.96 10.82
C GLU A 17 18.31 -7.02 9.47
N ASN A 18 19.63 -6.81 9.48
CA ASN A 18 20.47 -6.79 8.28
C ASN A 18 19.97 -5.85 7.16
N GLY A 19 19.33 -4.73 7.54
CA GLY A 19 18.75 -3.77 6.58
C GLY A 19 17.41 -4.19 5.98
N PHE A 20 16.85 -5.33 6.39
CA PHE A 20 15.54 -5.81 5.95
C PHE A 20 14.50 -5.68 7.07
N ARG A 21 13.27 -5.38 6.67
CA ARG A 21 12.14 -5.30 7.59
C ARG A 21 11.62 -6.71 7.84
N GLN A 22 11.51 -7.08 9.11
CA GLN A 22 10.89 -8.32 9.54
C GLN A 22 9.62 -8.04 10.34
N TYR A 23 8.63 -8.89 10.19
CA TYR A 23 7.42 -8.93 11.03
C TYR A 23 7.60 -9.97 12.12
N LEU A 24 7.18 -9.61 13.33
CA LEU A 24 7.27 -10.46 14.51
C LEU A 24 5.88 -11.01 14.84
N PHE A 25 5.73 -12.34 14.83
CA PHE A 25 4.51 -13.05 15.18
C PHE A 25 4.80 -14.07 16.28
N GLY A 26 4.72 -13.64 17.55
CA GLY A 26 5.24 -14.44 18.65
C GLY A 26 6.75 -14.64 18.46
N ASP A 27 7.18 -15.89 18.40
CA ASP A 27 8.58 -16.27 18.17
C ASP A 27 8.96 -16.31 16.67
N GLU A 28 8.00 -16.23 15.75
CA GLU A 28 8.27 -16.21 14.31
C GLU A 28 8.77 -14.82 13.86
N LYS A 29 9.93 -14.81 13.18
CA LYS A 29 10.43 -13.66 12.44
C LYS A 29 10.26 -13.90 10.95
N LEU A 30 9.42 -13.11 10.29
CA LEU A 30 9.09 -13.28 8.88
C LEU A 30 9.57 -12.08 8.06
N PRO A 31 10.26 -12.29 6.92
CA PRO A 31 10.62 -11.18 6.03
C PRO A 31 9.36 -10.47 5.50
N SER A 32 9.44 -9.15 5.31
CA SER A 32 8.33 -8.44 4.67
C SER A 32 8.20 -8.80 3.20
N VAL A 33 6.98 -8.81 2.68
CA VAL A 33 6.72 -8.94 1.23
C VAL A 33 7.55 -7.93 0.43
N THR A 34 7.61 -6.67 0.89
CA THR A 34 8.43 -5.62 0.24
C THR A 34 9.93 -5.90 0.26
N SER A 35 10.45 -6.53 1.34
CA SER A 35 11.86 -6.93 1.42
C SER A 35 12.17 -8.08 0.48
N ILE A 36 11.27 -9.06 0.37
CA ILE A 36 11.41 -10.16 -0.60
C ILE A 36 11.42 -9.59 -2.02
N LEU A 37 10.41 -8.80 -2.41
CA LEU A 37 10.32 -8.21 -3.75
C LEU A 37 11.56 -7.39 -4.10
N GLN A 38 12.08 -6.61 -3.14
CA GLN A 38 13.30 -5.83 -3.35
C GLN A 38 14.55 -6.71 -3.55
N ALA A 39 14.67 -7.81 -2.80
CA ALA A 39 15.79 -8.73 -2.89
C ALA A 39 15.75 -9.56 -4.19
N THR A 40 14.55 -9.84 -4.70
CA THR A 40 14.32 -10.68 -5.90
C THR A 40 14.11 -9.87 -7.18
N LYS A 41 14.38 -8.56 -7.18
CA LYS A 41 14.33 -7.75 -8.41
C LYS A 41 15.26 -8.31 -9.49
N SER A 42 14.84 -8.21 -10.74
CA SER A 42 15.66 -8.57 -11.89
C SER A 42 16.93 -7.71 -11.96
N GLU A 43 17.98 -8.23 -12.59
CA GLU A 43 19.19 -7.43 -12.83
C GLU A 43 18.92 -6.24 -13.76
N GLU A 44 17.97 -6.38 -14.69
CA GLU A 44 17.52 -5.28 -15.55
C GLU A 44 16.89 -4.14 -14.73
N ASP A 45 15.98 -4.45 -13.81
CA ASP A 45 15.36 -3.44 -12.94
C ASP A 45 16.38 -2.77 -12.01
N LYS A 46 17.33 -3.55 -11.49
CA LYS A 46 18.43 -3.03 -10.67
C LYS A 46 19.28 -2.05 -11.47
N ALA A 47 19.66 -2.42 -12.70
CA ALA A 47 20.42 -1.57 -13.61
C ALA A 47 19.65 -0.31 -14.00
N ALA A 48 18.35 -0.42 -14.32
CA ALA A 48 17.49 0.71 -14.65
C ALA A 48 17.39 1.72 -13.49
N LEU A 49 17.24 1.23 -12.26
CA LEU A 49 17.22 2.06 -11.06
C LEU A 49 18.57 2.77 -10.84
N GLU A 50 19.68 2.06 -11.04
CA GLU A 50 21.01 2.63 -10.89
C GLU A 50 21.32 3.68 -11.96
N ASN A 51 20.98 3.41 -13.22
CA ASN A 51 21.09 4.37 -14.32
C ASN A 51 20.26 5.63 -14.06
N TRP A 52 19.08 5.50 -13.46
CA TRP A 52 18.28 6.66 -13.04
C TRP A 52 18.99 7.48 -11.94
N LYS A 53 19.57 6.82 -10.92
CA LYS A 53 20.33 7.52 -9.87
C LYS A 53 21.56 8.23 -10.42
N GLN A 54 22.28 7.63 -11.35
CA GLN A 54 23.44 8.24 -12.00
C GLN A 54 23.02 9.48 -12.81
N ARG A 55 21.92 9.38 -13.55
CA ARG A 55 21.40 10.50 -14.36
C ARG A 55 20.89 11.69 -13.53
N VAL A 56 20.25 11.43 -12.40
CA VAL A 56 19.71 12.50 -11.52
C VAL A 56 20.75 12.96 -10.48
N GLY A 57 21.74 12.11 -10.20
CA GLY A 57 22.71 12.26 -9.11
C GLY A 57 22.21 11.60 -7.81
N HIS A 58 23.08 10.83 -7.14
CA HIS A 58 22.71 10.04 -5.95
C HIS A 58 22.11 10.86 -4.81
N LYS A 59 22.63 12.07 -4.56
CA LYS A 59 22.12 12.97 -3.52
C LYS A 59 20.67 13.40 -3.81
N GLU A 60 20.41 13.81 -5.06
CA GLU A 60 19.08 14.25 -5.48
C GLU A 60 18.12 13.06 -5.57
N ALA A 61 18.57 11.91 -6.06
CA ALA A 61 17.79 10.67 -6.06
C ALA A 61 17.34 10.26 -4.64
N ASN A 62 18.23 10.39 -3.64
CA ASN A 62 17.89 10.14 -2.24
C ASN A 62 16.87 11.16 -1.70
N LYS A 63 17.00 12.43 -2.07
CA LYS A 63 16.04 13.48 -1.71
C LYS A 63 14.66 13.18 -2.29
N ILE A 64 14.56 12.93 -3.60
CA ILE A 64 13.31 12.55 -4.28
C ILE A 64 12.67 11.34 -3.62
N LYS A 65 13.45 10.30 -3.31
CA LYS A 65 12.97 9.09 -2.63
C LYS A 65 12.38 9.43 -1.25
N THR A 66 13.07 10.27 -0.48
CA THR A 66 12.66 10.64 0.88
C THR A 66 11.37 11.46 0.85
N GLU A 67 11.30 12.48 -0.01
CA GLU A 67 10.11 13.31 -0.18
C GLU A 67 8.90 12.50 -0.66
N ALA A 68 9.11 11.59 -1.62
CA ALA A 68 8.08 10.68 -2.09
C ALA A 68 7.57 9.75 -0.98
N SER A 69 8.48 9.23 -0.14
CA SER A 69 8.11 8.39 1.01
C SER A 69 7.30 9.18 2.04
N SER A 70 7.75 10.38 2.43
CA SER A 70 7.05 11.22 3.40
C SER A 70 5.66 11.62 2.92
N ARG A 71 5.54 12.02 1.64
CA ARG A 71 4.25 12.33 1.03
C ARG A 71 3.30 11.13 1.01
N GLY A 72 3.82 9.94 0.70
CA GLY A 72 3.06 8.70 0.77
C GLY A 72 2.51 8.42 2.17
N THR A 73 3.36 8.49 3.20
CA THR A 73 2.94 8.32 4.60
C THR A 73 1.82 9.29 4.98
N SER A 74 1.97 10.58 4.67
CA SER A 74 0.93 11.58 4.97
C SER A 74 -0.36 11.34 4.18
N MET A 75 -0.26 10.91 2.91
CA MET A 75 -1.42 10.58 2.09
C MET A 75 -2.21 9.39 2.67
N HIS A 76 -1.52 8.30 3.06
CA HIS A 76 -2.17 7.13 3.67
C HIS A 76 -2.85 7.50 4.99
N SER A 77 -2.15 8.23 5.88
CA SER A 77 -2.70 8.70 7.15
C SER A 77 -3.97 9.52 6.95
N TYR A 78 -3.99 10.39 5.94
CA TYR A 78 -5.16 11.22 5.65
C TYR A 78 -6.34 10.39 5.12
N ILE A 79 -6.11 9.44 4.21
CA ILE A 79 -7.16 8.50 3.75
C ILE A 79 -7.71 7.71 4.94
N GLU A 80 -6.84 7.24 5.82
CA GLU A 80 -7.20 6.49 7.02
C GLU A 80 -8.05 7.30 8.00
N ASP A 81 -7.68 8.56 8.26
CA ASP A 81 -8.47 9.44 9.11
C ASP A 81 -9.85 9.74 8.50
N PHE A 82 -9.94 9.89 7.17
CA PHE A 82 -11.23 10.06 6.47
C PHE A 82 -12.10 8.82 6.62
N LEU A 83 -11.55 7.63 6.37
CA LEU A 83 -12.28 6.37 6.47
C LEU A 83 -12.76 6.07 7.90
N ARG A 84 -12.07 6.59 8.91
CA ARG A 84 -12.50 6.54 10.32
C ARG A 84 -13.45 7.66 10.74
N GLY A 85 -13.78 8.58 9.85
CA GLY A 85 -14.65 9.73 10.15
C GLY A 85 -14.00 10.77 11.08
N ARG A 86 -12.67 10.79 11.18
CA ARG A 86 -11.92 11.77 12.00
C ARG A 86 -11.74 13.10 11.28
N ILE A 87 -11.82 13.09 9.95
CA ILE A 87 -11.81 14.28 9.10
C ILE A 87 -12.99 14.23 8.15
N ASN A 88 -13.47 15.40 7.75
CA ASN A 88 -14.58 15.57 6.82
C ASN A 88 -14.16 16.41 5.60
N GLU A 89 -15.10 16.65 4.69
CA GLU A 89 -14.84 17.34 3.42
C GLU A 89 -14.35 18.80 3.56
N SER A 90 -14.59 19.47 4.69
CA SER A 90 -14.06 20.82 4.90
C SER A 90 -12.56 20.86 5.17
N PHE A 91 -11.92 19.72 5.47
CA PHE A 91 -10.47 19.63 5.65
C PHE A 91 -9.67 19.59 4.33
N PHE A 92 -10.35 19.60 3.18
CA PHE A 92 -9.73 19.52 1.85
C PHE A 92 -9.36 20.88 1.26
N GLU A 93 -9.60 21.99 1.96
CA GLU A 93 -9.31 23.36 1.49
C GLU A 93 -7.83 23.77 1.59
N SER A 94 -6.91 22.84 1.87
CA SER A 94 -5.49 23.14 2.00
C SER A 94 -4.71 22.91 0.70
N ASN A 95 -3.71 23.75 0.43
CA ASN A 95 -2.77 23.59 -0.69
C ASN A 95 -1.71 22.49 -0.48
N GLU A 96 -1.91 21.56 0.46
CA GLU A 96 -0.95 20.49 0.72
C GLU A 96 -1.12 19.32 -0.25
N GLN A 97 -0.07 19.01 -0.99
CA GLN A 97 -0.12 18.04 -2.10
C GLN A 97 -0.63 16.66 -1.68
N TYR A 98 -0.25 16.14 -0.50
CA TYR A 98 -0.71 14.81 -0.06
C TYR A 98 -2.22 14.76 0.20
N LYS A 99 -2.84 15.87 0.63
CA LYS A 99 -4.29 15.97 0.84
C LYS A 99 -5.04 16.00 -0.48
N ASN A 100 -4.52 16.74 -1.47
CA ASN A 100 -5.07 16.75 -2.82
C ASN A 100 -5.02 15.35 -3.45
N MET A 101 -3.90 14.64 -3.31
CA MET A 101 -3.76 13.28 -3.80
C MET A 101 -4.70 12.30 -3.08
N ALA A 102 -4.82 12.42 -1.76
CA ALA A 102 -5.77 11.62 -0.97
C ALA A 102 -7.23 11.90 -1.40
N LYS A 103 -7.57 13.16 -1.69
CA LYS A 103 -8.88 13.55 -2.21
C LYS A 103 -9.22 12.84 -3.51
N GLU A 104 -8.29 12.81 -4.45
CA GLU A 104 -8.47 12.10 -5.72
C GLU A 104 -8.74 10.61 -5.51
N ILE A 105 -7.98 9.95 -4.62
CA ILE A 105 -8.21 8.55 -4.26
C ILE A 105 -9.58 8.38 -3.59
N ILE A 106 -9.96 9.28 -2.68
CA ILE A 106 -11.24 9.22 -1.98
C ILE A 106 -12.40 9.38 -2.97
N ASP A 107 -12.36 10.40 -3.81
CA ASP A 107 -13.47 10.74 -4.69
C ASP A 107 -13.63 9.77 -5.85
N LYS A 108 -12.52 9.33 -6.47
CA LYS A 108 -12.55 8.47 -7.67
C LYS A 108 -12.35 7.00 -7.37
N GLY A 109 -11.65 6.68 -6.28
CA GLY A 109 -11.28 5.33 -5.90
C GLY A 109 -12.16 4.72 -4.81
N ILE A 110 -12.67 5.51 -3.86
CA ILE A 110 -13.34 5.00 -2.66
C ILE A 110 -14.85 5.26 -2.69
N LYS A 111 -15.28 6.51 -2.88
CA LYS A 111 -16.70 6.89 -2.85
C LYS A 111 -17.48 6.13 -3.91
N GLY A 112 -18.60 5.52 -3.49
CA GLY A 112 -19.45 4.70 -4.36
C GLY A 112 -18.86 3.35 -4.79
N LYS A 113 -17.61 3.03 -4.42
CA LYS A 113 -16.93 1.77 -4.77
C LYS A 113 -16.61 0.91 -3.54
N LEU A 114 -16.18 1.52 -2.44
CA LEU A 114 -15.93 0.84 -1.17
C LEU A 114 -17.20 0.78 -0.32
N GLU A 115 -17.64 -0.43 0.01
CA GLU A 115 -18.91 -0.68 0.70
C GLU A 115 -18.68 -1.01 2.19
N GLU A 116 -17.79 -1.97 2.45
CA GLU A 116 -17.48 -2.49 3.79
C GLU A 116 -15.99 -2.42 4.06
N ILE A 117 -15.62 -2.12 5.30
CA ILE A 117 -14.23 -2.13 5.77
C ILE A 117 -14.10 -3.22 6.82
N TYR A 118 -13.27 -4.22 6.54
CA TYR A 118 -12.93 -5.30 7.47
C TYR A 118 -11.75 -4.94 8.34
N GLY A 119 -10.78 -4.24 7.77
CA GLY A 119 -9.61 -3.74 8.48
C GLY A 119 -8.84 -2.71 7.65
N MET A 120 -8.04 -1.92 8.34
CA MET A 120 -7.07 -0.97 7.76
C MET A 120 -5.73 -1.14 8.46
N GLU A 121 -4.62 -0.88 7.75
CA GLU A 121 -3.26 -1.12 8.25
C GLU A 121 -3.15 -2.53 8.86
N THR A 122 -3.71 -3.49 8.13
CA THR A 122 -3.95 -4.85 8.61
C THR A 122 -2.69 -5.68 8.49
N THR A 123 -2.19 -6.18 9.63
CA THR A 123 -1.00 -7.04 9.65
C THR A 123 -1.38 -8.46 9.22
N LEU A 124 -0.76 -8.94 8.15
CA LEU A 124 -0.99 -10.25 7.54
C LEU A 124 0.28 -11.10 7.58
N ARG A 125 0.10 -12.42 7.63
CA ARG A 125 1.19 -13.37 7.43
C ARG A 125 0.78 -14.55 6.59
N TYR A 126 1.73 -15.05 5.82
CA TYR A 126 1.73 -16.45 5.43
C TYR A 126 2.66 -17.18 6.39
N PRO A 127 2.13 -18.12 7.22
CA PRO A 127 2.92 -18.81 8.25
C PRO A 127 4.24 -19.35 7.70
N GLN A 128 5.34 -19.11 8.43
CA GLN A 128 6.69 -19.56 8.08
C GLN A 128 7.28 -19.02 6.76
N LYS A 129 6.59 -18.11 6.04
CA LYS A 129 7.07 -17.57 4.76
C LYS A 129 7.32 -16.07 4.79
N TYR A 130 6.27 -15.27 5.03
CA TYR A 130 6.38 -13.81 4.93
C TYR A 130 5.30 -13.08 5.75
N GLY A 131 5.59 -11.83 6.09
CA GLY A 131 4.66 -10.90 6.73
C GLY A 131 4.42 -9.65 5.89
N GLY A 132 3.34 -8.93 6.19
CA GLY A 132 2.95 -7.74 5.47
C GLY A 132 1.95 -6.89 6.23
N THR A 133 1.73 -5.68 5.72
CA THR A 133 0.62 -4.83 6.14
C THR A 133 -0.14 -4.43 4.88
N ALA A 134 -1.41 -4.79 4.83
CA ALA A 134 -2.35 -4.34 3.80
C ALA A 134 -2.97 -3.01 4.23
N ASP A 135 -3.08 -2.06 3.31
CA ASP A 135 -3.65 -0.75 3.62
C ASP A 135 -5.13 -0.87 3.99
N LEU A 136 -5.89 -1.67 3.23
CA LEU A 136 -7.30 -1.93 3.50
C LEU A 136 -7.74 -3.33 3.05
N VAL A 137 -8.63 -3.93 3.84
CA VAL A 137 -9.35 -5.17 3.50
C VAL A 137 -10.85 -4.90 3.63
N GLY A 138 -11.66 -5.30 2.66
CA GLY A 138 -13.09 -4.99 2.69
C GLY A 138 -13.88 -5.48 1.47
N ILE A 139 -15.10 -4.95 1.31
CA ILE A 139 -15.93 -5.15 0.10
C ILE A 139 -15.76 -3.94 -0.81
N TYR A 140 -15.23 -4.19 -2.00
CA TYR A 140 -15.05 -3.23 -3.06
C TYR A 140 -15.81 -3.68 -4.30
N GLN A 141 -16.76 -2.87 -4.76
CA GLN A 141 -17.60 -3.14 -5.93
C GLN A 141 -18.22 -4.55 -5.90
N GLY A 142 -18.82 -4.90 -4.76
CA GLY A 142 -19.49 -6.18 -4.52
C GLY A 142 -18.57 -7.37 -4.27
N LYS A 143 -17.24 -7.20 -4.20
CA LYS A 143 -16.27 -8.30 -4.00
C LYS A 143 -15.38 -8.08 -2.78
N GLU A 144 -15.07 -9.15 -2.06
CA GLU A 144 -13.99 -9.10 -1.06
C GLU A 144 -12.67 -8.79 -1.75
N ALA A 145 -11.96 -7.78 -1.26
CA ALA A 145 -10.74 -7.27 -1.87
C ALA A 145 -9.71 -6.82 -0.84
N ILE A 146 -8.44 -6.93 -1.21
CA ILE A 146 -7.35 -6.18 -0.60
C ILE A 146 -7.07 -4.96 -1.46
N ILE A 147 -7.05 -3.78 -0.84
CA ILE A 147 -6.81 -2.51 -1.50
C ILE A 147 -5.48 -1.95 -1.01
N ASP A 148 -4.70 -1.43 -1.95
CA ASP A 148 -3.40 -0.82 -1.72
C ASP A 148 -3.41 0.60 -2.33
N PHE A 149 -3.15 1.59 -1.49
CA PHE A 149 -3.05 2.98 -1.90
C PHE A 149 -1.62 3.26 -2.36
N LYS A 150 -1.46 3.97 -3.47
CA LYS A 150 -0.14 4.29 -4.03
C LYS A 150 -0.04 5.75 -4.40
N GLN A 151 1.14 6.31 -4.19
CA GLN A 151 1.52 7.61 -4.74
C GLN A 151 2.63 7.43 -5.77
N ALA A 152 2.65 8.26 -6.81
CA ALA A 152 3.73 8.26 -7.79
C ALA A 152 4.10 9.68 -8.28
N ASN A 153 5.33 9.85 -8.75
CA ASN A 153 5.74 11.10 -9.41
C ASN A 153 5.28 11.18 -10.88
N LYS A 154 4.96 10.04 -11.48
CA LYS A 154 4.56 9.93 -12.89
C LYS A 154 3.50 8.85 -13.05
N PRO A 155 2.63 8.97 -14.06
CA PRO A 155 1.67 7.93 -14.38
C PRO A 155 2.35 6.58 -14.62
N LYS A 156 1.70 5.51 -14.19
CA LYS A 156 2.18 4.14 -14.30
C LYS A 156 1.54 3.42 -15.48
N LYS A 157 2.33 2.55 -16.12
CA LYS A 157 1.86 1.56 -17.08
C LYS A 157 1.77 0.21 -16.36
N VAL A 158 0.84 -0.65 -16.80
CA VAL A 158 0.62 -1.99 -16.24
C VAL A 158 1.93 -2.80 -16.18
N ASP A 159 2.73 -2.73 -17.24
CA ASP A 159 4.02 -3.45 -17.33
C ASP A 159 5.03 -3.02 -16.25
N TYR A 160 4.88 -1.83 -15.67
CA TYR A 160 5.79 -1.27 -14.66
C TYR A 160 5.30 -1.43 -13.23
N VAL A 161 4.16 -2.09 -13.01
CA VAL A 161 3.55 -2.25 -11.67
C VAL A 161 3.35 -3.71 -11.28
N GLN A 162 4.06 -4.63 -11.94
CA GLN A 162 3.98 -6.07 -11.64
C GLN A 162 4.30 -6.37 -10.16
N ASP A 163 5.25 -5.66 -9.56
CA ASP A 163 5.55 -5.77 -8.12
C ASP A 163 4.35 -5.43 -7.23
N TYR A 164 3.47 -4.51 -7.66
CA TYR A 164 2.26 -4.16 -6.90
C TYR A 164 1.23 -5.29 -6.95
N PHE A 165 1.08 -5.94 -8.11
CA PHE A 165 0.24 -7.14 -8.24
C PHE A 165 0.78 -8.31 -7.41
N LEU A 166 2.09 -8.52 -7.40
CA LEU A 166 2.73 -9.53 -6.55
C LEU A 166 2.51 -9.25 -5.07
N GLN A 167 2.59 -7.98 -4.66
CA GLN A 167 2.30 -7.57 -3.28
C GLN A 167 0.85 -7.91 -2.89
N LEU A 168 -0.12 -7.51 -3.71
CA LEU A 168 -1.54 -7.81 -3.48
C LEU A 168 -1.85 -9.31 -3.50
N GLY A 169 -1.22 -10.06 -4.42
CA GLY A 169 -1.33 -11.52 -4.47
C GLY A 169 -0.80 -12.17 -3.18
N ALA A 170 0.36 -11.72 -2.69
CA ALA A 170 0.93 -12.22 -1.45
C ALA A 170 0.02 -11.94 -0.24
N TYR A 171 -0.53 -10.73 -0.15
CA TYR A 171 -1.46 -10.35 0.92
C TYR A 171 -2.77 -11.14 0.86
N THR A 172 -3.31 -11.33 -0.34
CA THR A 172 -4.54 -12.08 -0.56
C THR A 172 -4.36 -13.54 -0.14
N LEU A 173 -3.25 -14.17 -0.53
CA LEU A 173 -2.92 -15.54 -0.12
C LEU A 173 -2.73 -15.65 1.40
N ALA A 174 -2.01 -14.69 2.02
CA ALA A 174 -1.82 -14.66 3.47
C ALA A 174 -3.17 -14.57 4.20
N HIS A 175 -4.06 -13.69 3.74
CA HIS A 175 -5.38 -13.53 4.32
C HIS A 175 -6.20 -14.82 4.21
N ASN A 176 -6.27 -15.41 3.00
CA ASN A 176 -7.01 -16.64 2.75
C ASN A 176 -6.53 -17.81 3.62
N VAL A 177 -5.21 -17.96 3.80
CA VAL A 177 -4.63 -19.04 4.61
C VAL A 177 -4.98 -18.91 6.10
N VAL A 178 -4.83 -17.71 6.66
CA VAL A 178 -5.01 -17.45 8.10
C VAL A 178 -6.48 -17.36 8.48
N TYR A 179 -7.27 -16.63 7.69
CA TYR A 179 -8.67 -16.31 8.00
C TYR A 179 -9.69 -17.20 7.29
N LYS A 180 -9.23 -18.19 6.52
CA LYS A 180 -10.08 -19.14 5.77
C LYS A 180 -11.06 -18.44 4.83
N THR A 181 -10.59 -17.38 4.19
CA THR A 181 -11.34 -16.64 3.16
C THR A 181 -10.99 -17.11 1.75
N ASN A 182 -11.70 -16.59 0.75
CA ASN A 182 -11.41 -16.81 -0.67
C ASN A 182 -11.40 -15.47 -1.42
N ILE A 183 -10.62 -14.51 -0.92
CA ILE A 183 -10.39 -13.25 -1.59
C ILE A 183 -9.64 -13.54 -2.88
N THR A 184 -10.16 -13.05 -4.01
CA THR A 184 -9.52 -13.18 -5.32
C THR A 184 -9.30 -11.82 -5.99
N SER A 185 -9.64 -10.73 -5.31
CA SER A 185 -9.54 -9.37 -5.83
C SER A 185 -8.45 -8.59 -5.08
N GLY A 186 -7.53 -8.02 -5.84
CA GLY A 186 -6.63 -6.97 -5.37
C GLY A 186 -6.94 -5.70 -6.15
N VAL A 187 -6.90 -4.53 -5.49
CA VAL A 187 -7.17 -3.24 -6.14
C VAL A 187 -6.05 -2.27 -5.79
N ILE A 188 -5.46 -1.64 -6.80
CA ILE A 188 -4.48 -0.57 -6.60
C ILE A 188 -5.19 0.76 -6.86
N LEU A 189 -5.15 1.68 -5.90
CA LEU A 189 -5.65 3.03 -6.07
C LEU A 189 -4.47 4.01 -6.01
N LEU A 190 -4.08 4.50 -7.18
CA LEU A 190 -2.89 5.31 -7.36
C LEU A 190 -3.25 6.77 -7.67
N CYS A 191 -2.53 7.70 -7.05
CA CYS A 191 -2.57 9.10 -7.44
C CYS A 191 -1.16 9.63 -7.70
N THR A 192 -0.98 10.44 -8.73
CA THR A 192 0.28 11.08 -9.03
C THR A 192 0.39 12.48 -8.41
N VAL A 193 1.60 13.03 -8.33
CA VAL A 193 1.85 14.39 -7.81
C VAL A 193 1.17 15.51 -8.60
N ASP A 194 0.74 15.25 -9.84
CA ASP A 194 -0.09 16.13 -10.66
C ASP A 194 -1.59 15.83 -10.53
N ASN A 195 -1.98 15.06 -9.49
CA ASN A 195 -3.36 14.70 -9.16
C ASN A 195 -4.06 13.84 -10.24
N LEU A 196 -3.29 13.07 -11.02
CA LEU A 196 -3.87 12.06 -11.91
C LEU A 196 -4.16 10.78 -11.11
N PHE A 197 -5.43 10.40 -11.10
CA PHE A 197 -5.89 9.13 -10.53
C PHE A 197 -5.74 7.99 -11.55
N GLN A 198 -5.27 6.82 -11.09
CA GLN A 198 -5.25 5.57 -11.82
C GLN A 198 -5.67 4.42 -10.89
N ASP A 199 -6.46 3.49 -11.40
CA ASP A 199 -6.74 2.20 -10.76
C ASP A 199 -6.24 1.02 -11.62
N PHE A 200 -5.85 -0.05 -10.93
CA PHE A 200 -5.40 -1.31 -11.53
C PHE A 200 -5.98 -2.50 -10.79
#